data_AF-A0A966WM43-F1
#
_entry.id   AF-A0A966WM43-F1
#
_cell.length_a   1.000
_cell.length_b   1.000
_cell.length_c   1.000
_cell.angle_alpha   90.00
_cell.angle_beta   90.00
_cell.angle_gamma   90.00
#
_symmetry.space_group_name_H-M   'P 1'
#
loop_
_entity.id
_entity.type
_entity.pdbx_description
1 polymer ?
#
loop_
_entity_poly.entity_id
_entity_poly.type
_entity_poly.pdbx_seq_one_letter_code
_entity_poly.pdbx_strand_id
1 'polypeptide(L)'
;MQAIITPSMTSSRAQDIAQQFDLRELPTDFYANPYPVYSALRQSQPVRLMPDGSYFLTRYADVVAVYRDAQNFSADKRVEFAPKYNIAPYDSTNHAPLFEHHTTSLVFNDPDR
;
A
#
# COMPACT_ATOMS: atom_id res chain seq x y z
N MET A 1 5.53 -34.31 10.19
CA MET A 1 5.04 -33.11 10.90
C MET A 1 4.78 -32.04 9.85
N GLN A 2 3.54 -31.54 9.70
CA GLN A 2 3.28 -30.41 8.79
C GLN A 2 3.88 -29.14 9.40
N ALA A 3 4.67 -28.41 8.63
CA ALA A 3 5.18 -27.11 9.06
C ALA A 3 4.00 -26.14 9.15
N ILE A 4 3.79 -25.54 10.33
CA ILE A 4 2.83 -24.46 10.49
C ILE A 4 3.45 -23.22 9.82
N ILE A 5 2.95 -22.87 8.63
CA ILE A 5 3.45 -21.74 7.84
C ILE A 5 3.08 -20.40 8.49
N THR A 6 1.90 -20.31 9.12
CA THR A 6 1.43 -19.11 9.84
C THR A 6 0.95 -19.47 11.24
N PRO A 7 1.56 -18.93 12.31
CA PRO A 7 1.10 -19.13 13.68
C PRO A 7 -0.35 -18.69 13.88
N SER A 8 -1.11 -19.38 14.72
CA SER A 8 -2.50 -19.00 15.01
C SER A 8 -2.57 -17.69 15.81
N MET A 9 -3.54 -16.83 15.48
CA MET A 9 -3.87 -15.61 16.23
C MET A 9 -5.33 -15.70 16.70
N THR A 10 -5.60 -15.29 17.93
CA THR A 10 -6.97 -15.29 18.46
C THR A 10 -7.80 -14.18 17.80
N SER A 11 -9.13 -14.36 17.73
CA SER A 11 -10.02 -13.35 17.17
C SER A 11 -9.94 -12.02 17.93
N SER A 12 -9.82 -12.05 19.26
CA SER A 12 -9.66 -10.83 20.08
C SER A 12 -8.39 -10.08 19.70
N ARG A 13 -7.24 -10.78 19.61
CA ARG A 13 -5.98 -10.15 19.23
C ARG A 13 -6.05 -9.56 17.81
N ALA A 14 -6.69 -10.26 16.89
CA ALA A 14 -6.89 -9.76 15.53
C ALA A 14 -7.74 -8.49 15.49
N GLN A 15 -8.78 -8.41 16.34
CA GLN A 15 -9.63 -7.23 16.48
C GLN A 15 -8.87 -6.06 17.10
N ASP A 16 -8.07 -6.30 18.14
CA ASP A 16 -7.26 -5.25 18.78
C ASP A 16 -6.29 -4.60 17.77
N ILE A 17 -5.58 -5.44 16.98
CA ILE A 17 -4.69 -4.96 15.92
C ILE A 17 -5.49 -4.20 14.86
N ALA A 18 -6.65 -4.70 14.44
CA ALA A 18 -7.48 -4.04 13.42
C ALA A 18 -7.99 -2.66 13.85
N GLN A 19 -8.30 -2.45 15.14
CA GLN A 19 -8.73 -1.16 15.67
C GLN A 19 -7.62 -0.11 15.60
N GLN A 20 -6.40 -0.51 15.93
CA GLN A 20 -5.22 0.35 16.01
C GLN A 20 -4.33 0.28 14.75
N PHE A 21 -4.81 -0.34 13.67
CA PHE A 21 -4.02 -0.66 12.49
C PHE A 21 -3.35 0.57 11.86
N ASP A 22 -2.03 0.57 11.82
CA ASP A 22 -1.18 1.52 11.10
C ASP A 22 -0.10 0.71 10.38
N LEU A 23 0.01 0.88 9.05
CA LEU A 23 1.03 0.19 8.24
C LEU A 23 2.46 0.55 8.66
N ARG A 24 2.65 1.68 9.32
CA ARG A 24 3.95 2.15 9.80
C ARG A 24 4.33 1.55 11.16
N GLU A 25 3.38 0.95 11.87
CA GLU A 25 3.56 0.45 13.24
C GLU A 25 2.81 -0.87 13.46
N LEU A 26 3.22 -1.91 12.74
CA LEU A 26 2.61 -3.25 12.83
C LEU A 26 3.34 -4.14 13.85
N PRO A 27 2.61 -4.92 14.67
CA PRO A 27 3.22 -5.84 15.63
C PRO A 27 3.75 -7.12 14.96
N THR A 28 4.70 -7.81 15.61
CA THR A 28 5.36 -9.02 15.09
C THR A 28 4.39 -10.14 14.69
N ASP A 29 3.30 -10.30 15.44
CA ASP A 29 2.29 -11.33 15.19
C ASP A 29 1.45 -11.04 13.93
N PHE A 30 1.28 -9.77 13.54
CA PHE A 30 0.72 -9.42 12.23
C PHE A 30 1.63 -9.90 11.09
N TYR A 31 2.94 -9.66 11.18
CA TYR A 31 3.89 -10.14 10.16
C TYR A 31 3.91 -11.66 10.06
N ALA A 32 3.75 -12.37 11.19
CA ALA A 32 3.70 -13.83 11.21
C ALA A 32 2.39 -14.40 10.63
N ASN A 33 1.26 -13.72 10.84
CA ASN A 33 -0.03 -14.12 10.31
C ASN A 33 -1.00 -12.93 10.16
N PRO A 34 -1.06 -12.28 8.99
CA PRO A 34 -1.88 -11.08 8.80
C PRO A 34 -3.35 -11.40 8.49
N TYR A 35 -3.66 -12.66 8.12
CA TYR A 35 -4.98 -13.02 7.58
C TYR A 35 -6.15 -12.81 8.55
N PRO A 36 -6.03 -13.13 9.87
CA PRO A 36 -7.07 -12.82 10.85
C PRO A 36 -7.36 -11.32 10.95
N VAL A 37 -6.32 -10.48 10.90
CA VAL A 37 -6.45 -9.01 10.96
C VAL A 37 -7.12 -8.48 9.70
N TYR A 38 -6.72 -8.94 8.51
CA TYR A 38 -7.41 -8.59 7.26
C TYR A 38 -8.88 -9.01 7.27
N SER A 39 -9.20 -10.17 7.86
CA SER A 39 -10.59 -10.60 8.02
C SER A 39 -11.40 -9.64 8.90
N ALA A 40 -10.83 -9.20 10.03
CA ALA A 40 -11.45 -8.24 10.94
C ALA A 40 -11.64 -6.86 10.28
N LEU A 41 -10.65 -6.36 9.55
CA LEU A 41 -10.73 -5.08 8.82
C LEU A 41 -11.80 -5.10 7.74
N ARG A 42 -11.90 -6.16 6.92
CA ARG A 42 -12.95 -6.27 5.88
C ARG A 42 -14.37 -6.13 6.41
N GLN A 43 -14.60 -6.59 7.63
CA GLN A 43 -15.91 -6.58 8.28
C GLN A 43 -16.20 -5.23 8.94
N SER A 44 -15.22 -4.66 9.64
CA SER A 44 -15.41 -3.48 10.49
C SER A 44 -15.04 -2.16 9.82
N GLN A 45 -13.97 -2.13 9.00
CA GLN A 45 -13.36 -0.93 8.43
C GLN A 45 -12.81 -1.24 7.03
N PRO A 46 -13.69 -1.48 6.04
CA PRO A 46 -13.26 -1.93 4.70
C PRO A 46 -12.41 -0.90 3.95
N VAL A 47 -12.62 0.39 4.25
CA VAL A 47 -11.84 1.54 3.80
C VAL A 47 -11.36 2.26 5.06
N ARG A 48 -10.09 2.12 5.41
CA ARG A 48 -9.52 2.68 6.64
C ARG A 48 -8.64 3.89 6.35
N LEU A 49 -8.92 5.02 6.97
CA LEU A 49 -8.04 6.19 6.95
C LEU A 49 -6.83 5.96 7.86
N MET A 50 -5.63 6.20 7.35
CA MET A 50 -4.36 6.11 8.07
C MET A 50 -3.98 7.46 8.69
N PRO A 51 -3.10 7.50 9.72
CA PRO A 51 -2.65 8.74 10.35
C PRO A 51 -1.97 9.72 9.38
N ASP A 52 -1.35 9.23 8.31
CA ASP A 52 -0.70 10.04 7.28
C ASP A 52 -1.67 10.56 6.20
N GLY A 53 -2.96 10.28 6.34
CA GLY A 53 -4.01 10.68 5.41
C GLY A 53 -4.23 9.71 4.24
N SER A 54 -3.44 8.64 4.13
CA SER A 54 -3.66 7.59 3.13
C SER A 54 -4.85 6.69 3.48
N TYR A 55 -5.37 5.95 2.51
CA TYR A 55 -6.45 4.98 2.73
C TYR A 55 -5.96 3.55 2.51
N PHE A 56 -6.33 2.64 3.42
CA PHE A 56 -6.10 1.21 3.32
C PHE A 56 -7.39 0.48 2.92
N LEU A 57 -7.37 -0.18 1.77
CA LEU A 57 -8.50 -0.91 1.21
C LEU A 57 -8.34 -2.41 1.45
N THR A 58 -9.39 -3.06 1.96
CA THR A 58 -9.29 -4.47 2.38
C THR A 58 -10.20 -5.42 1.64
N ARG A 59 -11.27 -4.92 1.00
CA ARG A 59 -12.17 -5.76 0.20
C ARG A 59 -11.68 -5.83 -1.24
N TYR A 60 -11.79 -7.03 -1.81
CA TYR A 60 -11.42 -7.30 -3.20
C TYR A 60 -12.10 -6.35 -4.19
N ALA A 61 -13.41 -6.11 -4.03
CA ALA A 61 -14.18 -5.25 -4.93
C ALA A 61 -13.63 -3.80 -4.95
N ASP A 62 -13.30 -3.25 -3.78
CA ASP A 62 -12.77 -1.89 -3.64
C ASP A 62 -11.37 -1.79 -4.26
N VAL A 63 -10.51 -2.78 -4.00
CA VAL A 63 -9.16 -2.85 -4.59
C VAL A 63 -9.24 -2.94 -6.11
N VAL A 64 -10.11 -3.79 -6.66
CA VAL A 64 -10.27 -3.95 -8.11
C VAL A 64 -10.86 -2.70 -8.75
N ALA A 65 -11.81 -2.03 -8.09
CA ALA A 65 -12.39 -0.79 -8.57
C ALA A 65 -11.33 0.30 -8.72
N VAL A 66 -10.52 0.52 -7.67
CA VAL A 66 -9.42 1.49 -7.69
C VAL A 66 -8.36 1.12 -8.72
N TYR A 67 -7.94 -0.14 -8.76
CA TYR A 67 -6.87 -0.58 -9.66
C TYR A 67 -7.23 -0.45 -11.15
N ARG A 68 -8.52 -0.47 -11.49
CA ARG A 68 -9.00 -0.36 -12.88
C ARG A 68 -9.34 1.07 -13.31
N ASP A 69 -9.38 2.02 -12.38
CA ASP A 69 -9.79 3.40 -12.63
C ASP A 69 -8.60 4.36 -12.49
N ALA A 70 -7.64 4.26 -13.42
CA ALA A 70 -6.46 5.12 -13.46
C ALA A 70 -6.79 6.61 -13.71
N GLN A 71 -8.01 6.91 -14.15
CA GLN A 71 -8.47 8.29 -14.37
C GLN A 71 -8.70 9.00 -13.04
N ASN A 72 -9.33 8.32 -12.07
CA ASN A 72 -9.56 8.87 -10.74
C ASN A 72 -8.47 8.45 -9.72
N PHE A 73 -7.79 7.33 -9.93
CA PHE A 73 -6.78 6.76 -9.03
C PHE A 73 -5.46 6.51 -9.77
N SER A 74 -4.67 7.57 -9.92
CA SER A 74 -3.40 7.56 -10.65
C SER A 74 -2.29 6.81 -9.91
N ALA A 75 -1.49 6.04 -10.64
CA ALA A 75 -0.24 5.45 -10.17
C ALA A 75 0.99 6.36 -10.44
N ASP A 76 0.81 7.61 -10.88
CA ASP A 76 1.90 8.56 -11.12
C ASP A 76 2.69 8.85 -9.84
N LYS A 77 3.99 8.51 -9.88
CA LYS A 77 4.91 8.64 -8.74
C LYS A 77 5.87 9.82 -8.87
N ARG A 78 5.72 10.68 -9.88
CA ARG A 78 6.63 11.81 -10.10
C ARG A 78 6.72 12.72 -8.89
N VAL A 79 5.59 13.00 -8.24
CA VAL A 79 5.54 13.83 -7.02
C VAL A 79 6.33 13.19 -5.87
N GLU A 80 6.20 11.88 -5.67
CA GLU A 80 6.88 11.15 -4.59
C GLU A 80 8.37 10.94 -4.87
N PHE A 81 8.75 10.73 -6.14
CA PHE A 81 10.12 10.39 -6.53
C PHE A 81 10.98 11.58 -6.94
N ALA A 82 10.40 12.71 -7.36
CA ALA A 82 11.18 13.89 -7.70
C ALA A 82 12.07 14.37 -6.53
N PRO A 83 11.57 14.49 -5.28
CA PRO A 83 12.40 14.90 -4.15
C PRO A 83 13.52 13.92 -3.81
N LYS A 84 13.39 12.64 -4.19
CA LYS A 84 14.34 11.57 -3.86
C LYS A 84 15.40 11.39 -4.94
N TYR A 85 15.00 11.47 -6.20
CA TYR A 85 15.82 11.04 -7.33
C TYR A 85 16.09 12.13 -8.36
N ASN A 86 15.26 13.18 -8.46
CA ASN A 86 15.44 14.27 -9.43
C ASN A 86 16.01 15.54 -8.78
N ILE A 87 17.11 15.36 -8.05
CA ILE A 87 17.82 16.42 -7.34
C ILE A 87 19.01 16.93 -8.17
N ALA A 88 19.55 18.10 -7.80
CA ALA A 88 20.70 18.69 -8.49
C ALA A 88 21.83 17.67 -8.77
N PRO A 89 22.44 17.67 -9.96
CA PRO A 89 22.32 18.67 -11.04
C PRO A 89 21.12 18.46 -11.99
N TYR A 90 20.21 17.54 -11.67
CA TYR A 90 19.03 17.25 -12.47
C TYR A 90 17.88 18.21 -12.13
N ASP A 91 16.97 18.41 -13.08
CA ASP A 91 15.81 19.30 -12.95
C ASP A 91 14.65 18.81 -13.84
N SER A 92 13.62 19.62 -14.05
CA SER A 92 12.44 19.29 -14.88
C SER A 92 12.71 19.19 -16.38
N THR A 93 13.90 19.60 -16.84
CA THR A 93 14.32 19.61 -18.25
C THR A 93 15.44 18.62 -18.53
N ASN A 94 16.25 18.29 -17.53
CA ASN A 94 17.28 17.27 -17.56
C ASN A 94 17.06 16.30 -16.39
N HIS A 95 16.22 15.29 -16.60
CA HIS A 95 15.83 14.36 -15.55
C HIS A 95 16.97 13.40 -15.15
N ALA A 96 17.00 13.02 -13.89
CA ALA A 96 17.92 12.01 -13.39
C ALA A 96 17.55 10.62 -13.94
N PRO A 97 18.52 9.78 -14.35
CA PRO A 97 18.25 8.43 -14.85
C PRO A 97 17.44 7.56 -13.86
N LEU A 98 17.68 7.70 -12.55
CA LEU A 98 16.90 6.99 -11.53
C LEU A 98 15.46 7.51 -11.44
N PHE A 99 15.25 8.82 -11.58
CA PHE A 99 13.90 9.38 -11.60
C PHE A 99 13.13 8.91 -12.84
N GLU A 100 13.76 8.93 -14.01
CA GLU A 100 13.17 8.42 -15.25
C GLU A 100 12.81 6.95 -15.13
N HIS A 101 13.73 6.11 -14.64
CA HIS A 101 13.47 4.68 -14.44
C HIS A 101 12.22 4.46 -13.57
N HIS A 102 12.12 5.14 -12.43
CA HIS A 102 11.04 4.91 -11.47
C HIS A 102 9.69 5.52 -11.88
N THR A 103 9.67 6.44 -12.86
CA THR A 103 8.46 7.13 -13.33
C THR A 103 8.02 6.72 -14.73
N THR A 104 8.84 6.00 -15.49
CA THR A 104 8.52 5.55 -16.86
C THR A 104 8.47 4.02 -17.01
N SER A 105 9.00 3.25 -16.05
CA SER A 105 8.97 1.79 -16.11
C SER A 105 7.54 1.20 -16.07
N LEU A 106 7.30 0.24 -16.96
CA LEU A 106 5.99 -0.27 -17.36
C LEU A 106 5.20 -0.97 -16.24
N VAL A 107 5.87 -1.42 -15.18
CA VAL A 107 5.26 -2.34 -14.20
C VAL A 107 4.22 -1.64 -13.32
N PHE A 108 4.16 -0.30 -13.27
CA PHE A 108 3.19 0.43 -12.44
C PHE A 108 2.95 1.85 -12.95
N ASN A 109 2.68 2.02 -14.25
CA ASN A 109 2.37 3.31 -14.84
C ASN A 109 0.96 3.35 -15.40
N ASP A 110 0.33 4.51 -15.27
CA ASP A 110 -0.93 4.79 -15.93
C ASP A 110 -0.72 4.85 -17.46
N PRO A 111 -1.71 4.48 -18.27
CA PRO A 111 -1.69 4.81 -19.69
C PRO A 111 -1.60 6.32 -19.89
N ASP A 112 -1.10 6.75 -21.04
CA ASP A 112 -1.12 8.16 -21.43
C ASP A 112 -2.55 8.71 -21.27
N ARG A 113 -2.67 9.86 -20.62
CA ARG A 113 -3.95 10.55 -20.41
C ARG A 113 -4.48 11.19 -21.69
#